data_AF-A0A804R3V7-F1
#
_entry.id   AF-A0A804R3V7-F1
#
_cell.length_a   1.000
_cell.length_b   1.000
_cell.length_c   1.000
_cell.angle_alpha   90.00
_cell.angle_beta   90.00
_cell.angle_gamma   90.00
#
_symmetry.space_group_name_H-M   'P 1'
#
loop_
_entity.id
_entity.type
_entity.pdbx_description
1 polymer ?
#
loop_
_entity_poly.entity_id
_entity_poly.type
_entity_poly.pdbx_seq_one_letter_code
_entity_poly.pdbx_strand_id
1 'polypeptide(L)'
;MLISQIAQMKLLDGSNYHSWREDIDMITTVGEIDYALRFDKPVEPTVGTPNYDHRWMQYSIDKVKWERSNDKCMIILKRSIKEPLKSSIPDHHTSIYVFLVNGYRTPPQTAHRGHATLTAEHAETSSLCSCPGASTTT
;
A
#
# COMPACT_ATOMS: atom_id res chain seq x y z
N MET A 1 -7.96 -1.24 27.41
CA MET A 1 -6.51 -1.56 27.45
C MET A 1 -5.74 -1.01 26.25
N LEU A 2 -6.21 -1.17 25.00
CA LEU A 2 -5.47 -0.67 23.83
C LEU A 2 -5.39 0.87 23.72
N ILE A 3 -6.47 1.58 24.03
CA ILE A 3 -6.53 3.06 23.91
C ILE A 3 -5.47 3.73 24.79
N SER A 4 -5.23 3.22 26.00
CA SER A 4 -4.21 3.77 26.92
C SER A 4 -2.79 3.54 26.41
N GLN A 5 -2.52 2.41 25.75
CA GLN A 5 -1.20 2.14 25.15
C GLN A 5 -0.93 3.08 23.96
N ILE A 6 -1.93 3.30 23.11
CA ILE A 6 -1.82 4.23 21.98
C ILE A 6 -1.52 5.67 22.46
N ALA A 7 -2.07 6.07 23.61
CA ALA A 7 -1.82 7.39 24.18
C ALA A 7 -0.40 7.55 24.77
N GLN A 8 0.29 6.45 25.09
CA GLN A 8 1.66 6.46 25.63
C GLN A 8 2.73 6.37 24.54
N MET A 9 2.38 5.81 23.37
CA MET A 9 3.25 5.73 22.20
C MET A 9 3.64 7.12 21.68
N LYS A 10 4.88 7.25 21.22
CA LYS A 10 5.35 8.47 20.56
C LYS A 10 4.71 8.58 19.17
N LEU A 11 3.99 9.68 18.90
CA LEU A 11 3.44 9.95 17.57
C LEU A 11 4.54 9.93 16.50
N LEU A 12 4.24 9.33 15.35
CA LEU A 12 5.17 9.29 14.22
C LEU A 12 5.48 10.70 13.72
N ASP A 13 6.75 11.06 13.75
CA ASP A 13 7.27 12.39 13.39
C ASP A 13 8.33 12.36 12.28
N GLY A 14 8.50 11.20 11.65
CA GLY A 14 9.50 10.96 10.61
C GLY A 14 10.85 10.47 11.13
N SER A 15 11.18 10.73 12.41
CA SER A 15 12.45 10.29 13.03
C SER A 15 12.34 8.99 13.83
N ASN A 16 11.13 8.62 14.24
CA ASN A 16 10.86 7.52 15.16
C ASN A 16 10.15 6.32 14.52
N TYR A 17 10.27 6.12 13.20
CA TYR A 17 9.52 5.06 12.50
C TYR A 17 9.74 3.66 13.09
N HIS A 18 10.98 3.31 13.44
CA HIS A 18 11.29 1.98 13.99
C HIS A 18 10.55 1.71 15.30
N SER A 19 10.74 2.59 16.30
CA SER A 19 10.10 2.44 17.61
C SER A 19 8.58 2.56 17.53
N TRP A 20 8.07 3.49 16.72
CA TRP A 20 6.65 3.59 16.45
C TRP A 20 6.07 2.32 15.81
N ARG A 21 6.80 1.70 14.87
CA ARG A 21 6.35 0.47 14.22
C ARG A 21 6.30 -0.70 15.20
N GLU A 22 7.27 -0.80 16.11
CA GLU A 22 7.27 -1.81 17.19
C GLU A 22 6.08 -1.62 18.13
N ASP A 23 5.79 -0.39 18.55
CA ASP A 23 4.63 -0.08 19.40
C ASP A 23 3.32 -0.45 18.69
N ILE A 24 3.18 -0.11 17.40
CA ILE A 24 2.00 -0.49 16.59
C ILE A 24 1.85 -2.01 16.52
N ASP A 25 2.92 -2.75 16.24
CA ASP A 25 2.91 -4.20 16.12
C ASP A 25 2.53 -4.89 17.45
N MET A 26 3.06 -4.38 18.57
CA MET A 26 2.70 -4.83 19.91
C MET A 26 1.22 -4.58 20.19
N ILE A 27 0.73 -3.35 19.97
CA ILE A 27 -0.65 -2.96 20.25
C ILE A 27 -1.63 -3.79 19.40
N THR A 28 -1.32 -4.01 18.12
CA THR A 28 -2.21 -4.75 17.22
C THR A 28 -2.22 -6.24 17.52
N THR A 29 -1.07 -6.82 17.87
CA THR A 29 -0.94 -8.23 18.28
C THR A 29 -1.67 -8.49 19.61
N VAL A 30 -1.40 -7.69 20.65
CA VAL A 30 -2.08 -7.81 21.95
C VAL A 30 -3.58 -7.55 21.83
N GLY A 31 -3.97 -6.71 20.87
CA GLY A 31 -5.37 -6.40 20.59
C GLY A 31 -6.12 -7.46 19.78
N GLU A 32 -5.43 -8.47 19.23
CA GLU A 32 -5.98 -9.45 18.28
C GLU A 32 -6.66 -8.77 17.07
N ILE A 33 -6.04 -7.70 16.57
CA ILE A 33 -6.55 -6.86 15.48
C ILE A 33 -5.55 -6.73 14.35
N ASP A 34 -4.57 -7.61 14.29
CA ASP A 34 -3.47 -7.65 13.34
C ASP A 34 -3.74 -8.58 12.14
N TYR A 35 -4.95 -9.13 12.01
CA TYR A 35 -5.30 -10.01 10.88
C TYR A 35 -5.01 -9.37 9.51
N ALA A 36 -5.41 -8.12 9.30
CA ALA A 36 -5.17 -7.36 8.07
C ALA A 36 -3.70 -6.89 7.92
N LEU A 37 -2.89 -7.00 8.98
CA LEU A 37 -1.44 -6.79 8.93
C LEU A 37 -0.69 -8.05 8.50
N ARG A 38 -1.24 -9.24 8.78
CA ARG A 38 -0.61 -10.54 8.53
C ARG A 38 -1.07 -11.20 7.22
N PHE A 39 -2.31 -10.94 6.82
CA PHE A 39 -2.93 -11.58 5.67
C PHE A 39 -3.40 -10.55 4.65
N ASP A 40 -3.22 -10.90 3.39
CA ASP A 40 -3.77 -10.14 2.27
C ASP A 40 -5.30 -10.11 2.34
N LYS A 41 -5.89 -9.10 1.68
CA LYS A 41 -7.35 -9.01 1.55
C LYS A 41 -7.86 -10.28 0.87
N PRO A 42 -8.84 -10.99 1.49
CA PRO A 42 -9.43 -12.17 0.88
C PRO A 42 -9.97 -11.86 -0.52
N VAL A 43 -9.70 -12.77 -1.46
CA VAL A 43 -10.17 -12.66 -2.85
C VAL A 43 -11.46 -13.45 -3.00
N GLU A 44 -12.46 -12.82 -3.60
CA GLU A 44 -13.75 -13.45 -3.86
C GLU A 44 -13.60 -14.64 -4.81
N PRO A 45 -14.12 -15.83 -4.47
CA PRO A 45 -13.99 -17.00 -5.33
C PRO A 45 -14.84 -16.86 -6.60
N THR A 46 -14.32 -17.32 -7.72
CA THR A 46 -15.06 -17.32 -8.99
C THR A 46 -16.11 -18.42 -9.01
N VAL A 47 -17.32 -18.07 -9.45
CA VAL A 47 -18.43 -19.02 -9.66
C VAL A 47 -17.99 -20.14 -10.61
N GLY A 48 -18.27 -21.39 -10.25
CA GLY A 48 -17.89 -22.57 -11.02
C GLY A 48 -16.51 -23.17 -10.67
N THR A 49 -15.78 -22.57 -9.72
CA THR A 49 -14.55 -23.19 -9.21
C THR A 49 -14.86 -24.45 -8.39
N PRO A 50 -13.99 -25.48 -8.40
CA PRO A 50 -14.18 -26.67 -7.56
C PRO A 50 -14.29 -26.29 -6.07
N ASN A 51 -15.26 -26.90 -5.40
CA ASN A 51 -15.62 -26.61 -4.00
C ASN A 51 -16.04 -25.15 -3.76
N TYR A 52 -16.73 -24.53 -4.72
CA TYR A 52 -17.20 -23.13 -4.63
C TYR A 52 -17.86 -22.81 -3.30
N ASP A 53 -18.80 -23.64 -2.83
CA ASP A 53 -19.54 -23.40 -1.58
C ASP A 53 -18.60 -23.33 -0.36
N HIS A 54 -17.60 -24.22 -0.29
CA HIS A 54 -16.61 -24.21 0.78
C HIS A 54 -15.69 -22.98 0.67
N ARG A 55 -15.23 -22.64 -0.53
CA ARG A 55 -14.42 -21.43 -0.78
C ARG A 55 -15.18 -20.15 -0.42
N TRP A 56 -16.46 -20.09 -0.76
CA TRP A 56 -17.34 -18.97 -0.44
C TRP A 56 -17.55 -18.82 1.07
N MET A 57 -17.77 -19.93 1.78
CA MET A 57 -17.85 -19.95 3.24
C MET A 57 -16.57 -19.41 3.87
N GLN A 58 -15.41 -19.91 3.44
CA GLN A 58 -14.11 -19.47 3.96
C GLN A 58 -13.84 -17.99 3.65
N TYR A 59 -14.08 -17.55 2.41
CA TYR A 59 -13.98 -16.14 2.01
C TYR A 59 -14.85 -15.24 2.88
N SER A 60 -16.09 -15.64 3.15
CA SER A 60 -17.03 -14.86 3.96
C SER A 60 -16.54 -14.68 5.40
N ILE A 61 -15.97 -15.72 6.00
CA ILE A 61 -15.38 -15.67 7.35
C ILE A 61 -14.15 -14.76 7.37
N ASP A 62 -13.24 -14.96 6.42
CA ASP A 62 -11.97 -14.22 6.39
C ASP A 62 -12.18 -12.76 6.03
N LYS A 63 -13.15 -12.45 5.15
CA LYS A 63 -13.51 -11.08 4.80
C LYS A 63 -13.94 -10.29 6.04
N VAL A 64 -14.82 -10.84 6.87
CA VAL A 64 -15.29 -10.16 8.10
C VAL A 64 -14.15 -9.95 9.10
N LYS A 65 -13.27 -10.95 9.27
CA LYS A 65 -12.07 -10.82 10.13
C LYS A 65 -11.14 -9.72 9.61
N TRP A 66 -10.88 -9.74 8.30
CA TRP A 66 -9.99 -8.79 7.64
C TRP A 66 -10.53 -7.37 7.71
N GLU A 67 -11.79 -7.14 7.37
CA GLU A 67 -12.42 -5.80 7.42
C GLU A 67 -12.42 -5.24 8.86
N ARG A 68 -12.82 -6.05 9.85
CA ARG A 68 -12.80 -5.64 11.26
C ARG A 68 -11.40 -5.30 11.77
N SER A 69 -10.39 -6.07 11.36
CA SER A 69 -9.00 -5.80 11.71
C SER A 69 -8.50 -4.54 11.01
N ASN A 70 -8.71 -4.41 9.70
CA ASN A 70 -8.30 -3.28 8.88
C ASN A 70 -8.86 -1.95 9.42
N ASP A 71 -10.15 -1.90 9.75
CA ASP A 71 -10.81 -0.70 10.27
C ASP A 71 -10.19 -0.25 11.59
N LYS A 72 -9.98 -1.19 12.53
CA LYS A 72 -9.37 -0.88 13.83
C LYS A 72 -7.93 -0.43 13.67
N CYS A 73 -7.15 -1.15 12.87
CA CYS A 73 -5.78 -0.81 12.50
C CYS A 73 -5.68 0.61 11.91
N MET A 74 -6.59 0.97 11.00
CA MET A 74 -6.65 2.30 10.39
C MET A 74 -6.91 3.40 11.43
N ILE A 75 -7.81 3.17 12.39
CA ILE A 75 -8.06 4.11 13.50
C ILE A 75 -6.80 4.32 14.34
N ILE A 76 -6.08 3.24 14.66
CA ILE A 76 -4.83 3.31 15.44
C ILE A 76 -3.79 4.13 14.68
N LEU A 77 -3.57 3.82 13.40
CA LEU A 77 -2.61 4.55 12.57
C LEU A 77 -2.93 6.04 12.50
N LYS A 78 -4.17 6.40 12.13
CA LYS A 78 -4.59 7.81 11.99
C LYS A 78 -4.43 8.59 13.30
N ARG A 79 -4.54 7.93 14.45
CA ARG A 79 -4.30 8.56 15.77
C ARG A 79 -2.82 8.64 16.14
N SER A 80 -2.01 7.71 15.67
CA SER A 80 -0.59 7.57 16.02
C SER A 80 0.37 8.39 15.15
N ILE A 81 -0.12 9.09 14.13
CA ILE A 81 0.69 9.83 13.15
C ILE A 81 0.45 11.33 13.33
N LYS A 82 1.52 12.16 13.32
CA LYS A 82 1.39 13.63 13.39
C LYS A 82 0.69 14.19 12.14
N GLU A 83 -0.05 15.28 12.29
CA GLU A 83 -0.88 15.89 11.22
C GLU A 83 -0.18 16.04 9.85
N PRO A 84 1.08 16.49 9.74
CA PRO A 84 1.73 16.63 8.43
C PRO A 84 1.86 15.33 7.65
N LEU A 85 1.92 14.20 8.36
CA LEU A 85 2.07 12.86 7.79
C LEU A 85 0.72 12.15 7.58
N LYS A 86 -0.38 12.67 8.16
CA LYS A 86 -1.71 12.07 7.99
C LYS A 86 -2.25 12.23 6.57
N SER A 87 -1.85 13.28 5.87
CA SER A 87 -2.23 13.53 4.48
C SER A 87 -1.72 12.44 3.51
N SER A 88 -0.70 11.68 3.91
CA SER A 88 -0.19 10.54 3.14
C SER A 88 -0.98 9.25 3.36
N ILE A 89 -1.89 9.19 4.34
CA ILE A 89 -2.65 7.99 4.65
C ILE A 89 -3.86 7.90 3.69
N PRO A 90 -3.94 6.87 2.83
CA PRO A 90 -5.09 6.68 1.96
C PRO A 90 -6.36 6.39 2.78
N ASP A 91 -7.51 6.69 2.20
CA ASP A 91 -8.80 6.37 2.81
C ASP A 91 -9.03 4.85 2.97
N HIS A 92 -10.03 4.52 3.78
CA HIS A 92 -10.35 3.22 4.39
C HIS A 92 -10.25 1.95 3.53
N HIS A 93 -10.12 2.07 2.21
CA HIS A 93 -10.03 0.97 1.27
C HIS A 93 -8.63 0.36 1.10
N THR A 94 -7.57 1.02 1.57
CA THR A 94 -6.21 0.48 1.43
C THR A 94 -5.82 -0.32 2.67
N SER A 95 -5.24 -1.50 2.44
CA SER A 95 -4.67 -2.31 3.53
C SER A 95 -3.67 -1.49 4.33
N ILE A 96 -3.82 -1.48 5.66
CA ILE A 96 -2.83 -0.93 6.57
C ILE A 96 -1.41 -1.44 6.26
N TYR A 97 -1.28 -2.70 5.87
CA TYR A 97 0.01 -3.30 5.53
C TYR A 97 0.65 -2.62 4.33
N VAL A 98 -0.14 -2.35 3.28
CA VAL A 98 0.30 -1.64 2.09
C VAL A 98 0.80 -0.24 2.47
N PHE A 99 0.09 0.47 3.34
CA PHE A 99 0.55 1.78 3.81
C PHE A 99 1.89 1.69 4.56
N LEU A 100 2.03 0.74 5.47
CA LEU A 100 3.24 0.60 6.29
C LEU A 100 4.46 0.11 5.51
N VAL A 101 4.25 -0.80 4.55
CA VAL A 101 5.33 -1.44 3.77
C VAL A 101 5.72 -0.61 2.55
N ASN A 102 4.75 0.00 1.86
CA ASN A 102 5.02 0.77 0.63
C ASN A 102 5.15 2.28 0.88
N GLY A 103 4.53 2.84 1.94
CA GLY A 103 4.46 4.29 2.15
C GLY A 103 5.67 4.91 2.86
N TYR A 104 6.37 4.17 3.73
CA TYR A 104 7.54 4.70 4.46
C TYR A 104 8.90 4.34 3.85
N ARG A 105 8.92 3.61 2.74
CA ARG A 105 10.16 3.18 2.07
C ARG A 105 10.79 4.23 1.14
N THR A 106 10.24 5.45 1.06
CA THR A 106 10.86 6.57 0.35
C THR A 106 11.00 7.78 1.27
N PRO A 107 12.17 8.05 1.86
CA PRO A 107 12.49 9.38 2.36
C PRO A 107 12.62 10.33 1.17
N PRO A 108 12.05 11.55 1.18
CA PRO A 108 12.50 12.59 0.28
C PRO A 108 13.89 13.04 0.76
N GLN A 109 14.94 12.34 0.32
CA GLN A 109 16.28 12.91 0.28
C GLN A 109 16.26 13.99 -0.81
N THR A 110 15.95 15.23 -0.42
CA THR A 110 16.57 16.49 -0.91
C THR A 110 15.82 17.68 -0.33
N ALA A 111 16.15 18.03 0.90
CA ALA A 111 16.20 19.42 1.29
C ALA A 111 17.40 20.08 0.56
N HIS A 112 17.21 21.32 0.11
CA HIS A 112 18.20 22.29 -0.37
C HIS A 112 18.57 22.32 -1.87
N ARG A 113 17.95 23.31 -2.53
CA ARG A 113 18.63 24.47 -3.16
C ARG A 113 19.36 24.27 -4.50
N GLY A 114 18.78 24.85 -5.56
CA GLY A 114 19.48 25.26 -6.80
C GLY A 114 18.87 24.63 -8.06
N HIS A 115 17.98 25.32 -8.75
CA HIS A 115 18.25 26.18 -9.93
C HIS A 115 18.34 25.41 -11.26
N ALA A 116 17.49 25.88 -12.20
CA ALA A 116 17.51 25.74 -13.65
C ALA A 116 17.02 24.39 -14.26
N THR A 117 16.31 24.29 -15.38
CA THR A 117 15.53 25.21 -16.25
C THR A 117 14.83 24.26 -17.25
N LEU A 118 13.56 24.53 -17.59
CA LEU A 118 12.82 23.91 -18.70
C LEU A 118 13.36 24.39 -20.05
N THR A 119 13.71 23.49 -20.98
CA THR A 119 13.70 23.76 -22.43
C THR A 119 13.43 22.47 -23.22
N ALA A 120 12.43 22.52 -24.08
CA ALA A 120 12.13 21.55 -25.13
C ALA A 120 12.91 21.91 -26.41
N GLU A 121 13.37 20.90 -27.17
CA GLU A 121 13.91 21.01 -28.54
C GLU A 121 13.65 19.64 -29.22
N HIS A 122 12.75 19.54 -30.23
CA HIS A 122 12.98 19.71 -31.69
C HIS A 122 14.14 18.82 -32.22
N ALA A 123 14.13 18.15 -33.37
CA ALA A 123 13.21 17.92 -34.49
C ALA A 123 13.84 16.88 -35.46
N GLU A 124 13.19 16.62 -36.60
CA GLU A 124 13.72 16.11 -37.90
C GLU A 124 13.97 14.59 -38.07
N THR A 125 13.14 13.81 -38.80
CA THR A 125 12.85 13.68 -40.27
C THR A 125 13.92 12.98 -41.12
N SER A 126 13.57 11.79 -41.65
CA SER A 126 13.72 11.33 -43.06
C SER A 126 13.60 9.80 -43.09
N SER A 127 12.49 9.23 -43.56
CA SER A 127 12.20 8.89 -44.95
C SER A 127 13.24 7.97 -45.59
N LEU A 128 12.83 6.75 -45.96
CA LEU A 128 13.02 6.18 -47.31
C LEU A 128 12.25 4.85 -47.43
N CYS A 129 11.18 4.95 -48.21
CA CYS A 129 10.35 3.89 -48.75
C CYS A 129 11.12 3.12 -49.84
N SER A 130 10.92 1.80 -49.98
CA SER A 130 10.65 1.09 -51.25
C SER A 130 10.84 -0.44 -51.12
N CYS A 131 9.74 -1.20 -51.25
CA CYS A 131 9.76 -2.58 -51.77
C CYS A 131 9.71 -2.51 -53.32
N PRO A 132 10.23 -3.48 -54.10
CA PRO A 132 9.36 -4.59 -54.55
C PRO A 132 10.09 -5.92 -54.94
N GLY A 133 9.31 -6.99 -55.15
CA GLY A 133 9.49 -7.85 -56.34
C GLY A 133 10.05 -9.27 -56.18
N ALA A 134 9.12 -10.24 -56.13
CA ALA A 134 9.11 -11.61 -56.67
C ALA A 134 10.37 -12.24 -57.33
N SER A 135 10.67 -13.51 -57.00
CA SER A 135 10.49 -14.69 -57.90
C SER A 135 11.16 -15.99 -57.38
N THR A 136 10.33 -17.00 -57.06
CA THR A 136 10.31 -18.39 -57.59
C THR A 136 11.54 -19.34 -57.49
N THR A 137 11.34 -20.41 -56.69
CA THR A 137 11.63 -21.86 -56.88
C THR A 137 13.06 -22.43 -56.89
N THR A 138 13.28 -23.38 -55.98
CA THR A 138 13.76 -24.75 -56.26
C THR A 138 13.03 -25.72 -55.34
#